data_AF-A0A7W5K325-F1
#
_entry.id   AF-A0A7W5K325-F1
#
_cell.length_a   1.000
_cell.length_b   1.000
_cell.length_c   1.000
_cell.angle_alpha   90.00
_cell.angle_beta   90.00
_cell.angle_gamma   90.00
#
_symmetry.space_group_name_H-M   'P 1'
#
loop_
_entity.id
_entity.type
_entity.pdbx_description
1 polymer ?
#
loop_
_entity_poly.entity_id
_entity_poly.type
_entity_poly.pdbx_seq_one_letter_code
_entity_poly.pdbx_strand_id
1 'polypeptide(L)'
;MTQTLGPVMLDLEGPRLSADEARLLRRPEVGGVILFARNTESAAQVRRLCDEIRRVRPELLLAIDQEGGRVQRLRDGVTRLPAMGRLGRDYAGMPEVTVRRCRDAGWLLGMEMAACGLDLSFAPVLDVDVGTSTVIGNRSFSADPQAVTAMAGAFIDGLHEAGMVAVGKHFPGHGGVAADSHHELPVDPRPLDALRAHDLVPFTRLAGRLDGVMPAHVVYSAFDARPAGFSPTWLGLLRQSLGFKGVIFSDDLSMAGAASAGSPGERAEAALAAGCDMLLVCNDRGAALEVLDACQGRAGAQRLSRLRYGRARPDLSTLEALSRWRRVHACLESLAAD
;
A
#
# COMPACT_ATOMS: atom_id res chain seq x y z
N MET A 1 20.46 -15.74 -14.75
CA MET A 1 19.00 -15.64 -14.92
C MET A 1 18.46 -14.93 -13.69
N THR A 2 17.82 -13.77 -13.83
CA THR A 2 17.16 -13.09 -12.71
C THR A 2 16.05 -14.00 -12.20
N GLN A 3 16.17 -14.46 -10.96
CA GLN A 3 15.14 -15.29 -10.32
C GLN A 3 13.84 -14.48 -10.30
N THR A 4 12.76 -15.02 -10.85
CA THR A 4 11.43 -14.41 -10.80
C THR A 4 10.98 -14.33 -9.35
N LEU A 5 10.41 -13.19 -8.96
CA LEU A 5 9.79 -13.02 -7.65
C LEU A 5 8.66 -14.04 -7.49
N GLY A 6 8.52 -14.60 -6.29
CA GLY A 6 7.34 -15.38 -5.94
C GLY A 6 6.12 -14.49 -5.67
N PRO A 7 4.92 -15.09 -5.56
CA PRO A 7 3.69 -14.33 -5.36
C PRO A 7 3.46 -13.91 -3.91
N VAL A 8 4.27 -14.31 -2.93
CA VAL A 8 3.96 -14.08 -1.51
C VAL A 8 4.79 -12.93 -0.92
N MET A 9 4.11 -11.99 -0.27
CA MET A 9 4.70 -10.98 0.60
C MET A 9 4.34 -11.30 2.05
N LEU A 10 5.35 -11.44 2.91
CA LEU A 10 5.20 -11.76 4.32
C LEU A 10 5.94 -10.75 5.20
N ASP A 11 5.87 -10.88 6.51
CA ASP A 11 6.53 -9.98 7.45
C ASP A 11 7.56 -10.68 8.36
N LEU A 12 8.26 -9.84 9.13
CA LEU A 12 9.26 -10.26 10.11
C LEU A 12 8.74 -10.09 11.54
N GLU A 13 9.31 -10.86 12.46
CA GLU A 13 8.92 -10.85 13.88
C GLU A 13 9.47 -9.63 14.62
N GLY A 14 10.64 -9.13 14.25
CA GLY A 14 11.31 -8.04 14.96
C GLY A 14 12.22 -7.14 14.10
N PRO A 15 13.03 -6.28 14.73
CA PRO A 15 13.86 -5.28 14.04
C PRO A 15 15.17 -5.84 13.48
N ARG A 16 15.41 -7.15 13.58
CA ARG A 16 16.62 -7.83 13.11
C ARG A 16 16.22 -9.11 12.42
N LEU A 17 16.94 -9.46 11.35
CA LEU A 17 16.68 -10.69 10.63
C LEU A 17 17.23 -11.89 11.40
N SER A 18 16.36 -12.79 11.85
CA SER A 18 16.75 -14.05 12.47
C SER A 18 17.29 -15.06 11.44
N ALA A 19 18.00 -16.09 11.91
CA ALA A 19 18.48 -17.17 11.04
C ALA A 19 17.33 -17.95 10.38
N ASP A 20 16.20 -18.10 11.09
CA ASP A 20 15.02 -18.84 10.63
C ASP A 20 14.30 -18.04 9.54
N GLU A 21 14.16 -16.73 9.72
CA GLU A 21 13.64 -15.84 8.69
C GLU A 21 14.58 -15.78 7.48
N ALA A 22 15.89 -15.72 7.69
CA ALA A 22 16.84 -15.77 6.58
C ALA A 22 16.73 -17.07 5.76
N ARG A 23 16.38 -18.20 6.40
CA ARG A 23 16.06 -19.46 5.69
C ARG A 23 14.72 -19.36 4.96
N LEU A 24 13.69 -18.85 5.62
CA LEU A 24 12.36 -18.68 5.05
C LEU A 24 12.39 -17.80 3.80
N LEU A 25 13.07 -16.66 3.84
CA LEU A 25 13.15 -15.72 2.72
C LEU A 25 13.77 -16.34 1.46
N ARG A 26 14.59 -17.39 1.59
CA ARG A 26 15.18 -18.11 0.44
C ARG A 26 14.17 -18.97 -0.33
N ARG A 27 12.97 -19.21 0.21
CA ARG A 27 11.91 -19.90 -0.53
C ARG A 27 11.55 -19.11 -1.79
N PRO A 28 11.47 -19.77 -2.97
CA PRO A 28 11.21 -19.08 -4.23
C PRO A 28 9.82 -18.44 -4.28
N GLU A 29 8.86 -18.92 -3.48
CA GLU A 29 7.51 -18.37 -3.40
C GLU A 29 7.47 -16.99 -2.71
N VAL A 30 8.52 -16.64 -1.94
CA VAL A 30 8.66 -15.31 -1.35
C VAL A 30 9.07 -14.31 -2.43
N GLY A 31 8.24 -13.30 -2.65
CA GLY A 31 8.49 -12.17 -3.54
C GLY A 31 8.68 -10.84 -2.83
N GLY A 32 8.28 -10.73 -1.56
CA GLY A 32 8.48 -9.49 -0.82
C GLY A 32 8.42 -9.64 0.70
N VAL A 33 8.85 -8.58 1.36
CA VAL A 33 8.76 -8.41 2.81
C VAL A 33 8.09 -7.07 3.09
N ILE A 34 7.05 -7.07 3.91
CA ILE A 34 6.43 -5.84 4.45
C ILE A 34 6.92 -5.61 5.88
N LEU A 35 7.30 -4.37 6.19
CA LEU A 35 7.73 -3.96 7.52
C LEU A 35 6.59 -3.27 8.28
N PHE A 36 6.44 -3.63 9.55
CA PHE A 36 5.54 -3.02 10.52
C PHE A 36 6.30 -2.22 11.59
N ALA A 37 5.57 -1.54 12.47
CA ALA A 37 6.16 -0.74 13.55
C ALA A 37 7.13 -1.54 14.44
N ARG A 38 6.85 -2.84 14.68
CA ARG A 38 7.73 -3.75 15.43
C ARG A 38 9.08 -4.01 14.76
N ASN A 39 9.22 -3.72 13.46
CA ASN A 39 10.44 -3.89 12.70
C ASN A 39 11.24 -2.57 12.57
N THR A 40 10.67 -1.44 13.00
CA THR A 40 11.19 -0.10 12.75
C THR A 40 11.54 0.62 14.04
N GLU A 41 12.83 0.67 14.38
CA GLU A 41 13.35 1.43 15.52
C GLU A 41 13.76 2.84 15.08
N SER A 42 14.51 2.94 13.97
CA SER A 42 14.99 4.20 13.37
C SER A 42 15.32 4.01 11.90
N ALA A 43 15.39 5.09 11.12
CA ALA A 43 15.74 5.05 9.70
C ALA A 43 17.07 4.32 9.43
N ALA A 44 18.07 4.55 10.28
CA ALA A 44 19.37 3.89 10.18
C ALA A 44 19.28 2.38 10.47
N GLN A 45 18.45 1.97 11.44
CA GLN A 45 18.22 0.55 11.70
C GLN A 45 17.45 -0.12 10.54
N VAL A 46 16.40 0.52 10.02
CA VAL A 46 15.63 -0.01 8.89
C VAL A 46 16.50 -0.18 7.64
N ARG A 47 17.40 0.78 7.37
CA ARG A 47 18.38 0.63 6.28
C ARG A 47 19.23 -0.62 6.44
N ARG A 48 19.77 -0.88 7.64
CA ARG A 48 20.55 -2.10 7.91
C ARG A 48 19.72 -3.37 7.75
N LEU A 49 18.47 -3.37 8.23
CA LEU A 49 17.55 -4.51 8.07
C LEU A 49 17.27 -4.79 6.58
N CYS A 50 17.01 -3.75 5.79
CA CYS A 50 16.83 -3.89 4.34
C CYS A 50 18.08 -4.45 3.65
N ASP A 51 19.28 -4.02 4.07
CA ASP A 51 20.55 -4.54 3.55
C ASP A 51 20.78 -6.01 3.98
N GLU A 52 20.36 -6.41 5.18
CA GLU A 52 20.37 -7.81 5.64
C GLU A 52 19.47 -8.70 4.79
N ILE A 53 18.23 -8.25 4.54
CA ILE A 53 17.28 -8.97 3.68
C ILE A 53 17.84 -9.12 2.26
N ARG A 54 18.38 -8.04 1.68
CA ARG A 54 18.94 -8.08 0.32
C ARG A 54 20.22 -8.91 0.19
N ARG A 55 21.00 -9.06 1.27
CA ARG A 55 22.12 -10.02 1.32
C ARG A 55 21.63 -11.46 1.25
N VAL A 56 20.44 -11.75 1.76
CA VAL A 56 19.81 -13.08 1.62
C VAL A 56 19.24 -13.25 0.22
N ARG A 57 18.41 -12.29 -0.23
CA ARG A 57 17.83 -12.25 -1.58
C ARG A 57 17.67 -10.83 -2.13
N PRO A 58 18.49 -10.41 -3.11
CA PRO A 58 18.59 -9.02 -3.56
C PRO A 58 17.39 -8.50 -4.36
N GLU A 59 16.59 -9.40 -4.92
CA GLU A 59 15.45 -9.08 -5.78
C GLU A 59 14.15 -8.79 -5.00
N LEU A 60 14.04 -9.25 -3.75
CA LEU A 60 12.82 -9.12 -2.94
C LEU A 60 12.32 -7.67 -2.88
N LEU A 61 11.00 -7.50 -3.03
CA LEU A 61 10.33 -6.21 -2.82
C LEU A 61 10.24 -5.92 -1.33
N LEU A 62 10.75 -4.76 -0.89
CA LEU A 62 10.63 -4.32 0.49
C LEU A 62 9.59 -3.22 0.61
N ALA A 63 8.54 -3.45 1.40
CA ALA A 63 7.38 -2.57 1.51
C ALA A 63 7.15 -2.10 2.95
N ILE A 64 6.37 -1.03 3.10
CA ILE A 64 5.93 -0.48 4.38
C ILE A 64 4.57 0.21 4.23
N ASP A 65 3.82 0.34 5.32
CA ASP A 65 2.69 1.28 5.40
C ASP A 65 3.15 2.64 5.93
N GLN A 66 3.69 3.47 5.05
CA GLN A 66 4.05 4.85 5.35
C GLN A 66 3.08 5.77 4.61
N GLU A 67 1.97 6.16 5.27
CA GLU A 67 0.96 7.07 4.71
C GLU A 67 1.10 8.47 5.33
N GLY A 68 1.29 8.51 6.65
CA GLY A 68 1.25 9.71 7.48
C GLY A 68 0.17 9.65 8.54
N GLY A 69 0.22 10.59 9.50
CA GLY A 69 -0.66 10.61 10.66
C GLY A 69 -0.56 9.31 11.47
N ARG A 70 -1.70 8.64 11.68
CA ARG A 70 -1.74 7.40 12.48
C ARG A 70 -1.13 6.19 11.78
N VAL A 71 -1.08 6.17 10.44
CA VAL A 71 -0.46 5.08 9.65
C VAL A 71 0.92 5.53 9.17
N GLN A 72 1.85 5.53 10.12
CA GLN A 72 3.26 5.84 9.89
C GLN A 72 4.07 4.90 10.77
N ARG A 73 4.61 3.82 10.18
CA ARG A 73 5.35 2.79 10.91
C ARG A 73 6.73 3.29 11.30
N LEU A 74 7.47 3.87 10.36
CA LEU A 74 8.77 4.45 10.64
C LEU A 74 8.62 5.91 11.06
N ARG A 75 9.13 6.21 12.25
CA ARG A 75 9.02 7.52 12.89
C ARG A 75 10.40 8.12 13.14
N ASP A 76 11.29 7.43 13.84
CA ASP A 76 12.59 8.03 14.14
C ASP A 76 13.51 8.12 12.90
N GLY A 77 14.17 9.26 12.71
CA GLY A 77 15.05 9.54 11.58
C GLY A 77 14.36 9.83 10.23
N VAL A 78 13.05 10.09 10.22
CA VAL A 78 12.27 10.49 9.04
C VAL A 78 11.25 11.57 9.41
N THR A 79 10.68 12.24 8.41
CA THR A 79 9.65 13.26 8.61
C THR A 79 8.38 12.66 9.25
N ARG A 80 7.82 13.31 10.28
CA ARG A 80 6.42 13.13 10.71
C ARG A 80 5.52 13.69 9.63
N LEU A 81 4.85 12.80 8.91
CA LEU A 81 3.90 13.20 7.89
C LEU A 81 2.55 13.50 8.55
N PRO A 82 1.86 14.59 8.18
CA PRO A 82 0.50 14.83 8.65
C PRO A 82 -0.45 13.75 8.11
N ALA A 83 -1.60 13.58 8.76
CA ALA A 83 -2.67 12.79 8.17
C ALA A 83 -3.11 13.41 6.82
N MET A 84 -3.49 12.60 5.83
CA MET A 84 -3.84 13.12 4.51
C MET A 84 -5.04 14.08 4.56
N GLY A 85 -6.01 13.83 5.44
CA GLY A 85 -7.13 14.75 5.65
C GLY A 85 -6.72 16.09 6.27
N ARG A 86 -5.60 16.12 7.02
CA ARG A 86 -5.00 17.38 7.49
C ARG A 86 -4.29 18.09 6.34
N LEU A 87 -3.53 17.34 5.54
CA LEU A 87 -2.83 17.88 4.38
C LEU A 87 -3.80 18.48 3.35
N GLY A 88 -4.96 17.85 3.17
CA GLY A 88 -6.01 18.26 2.24
C GLY A 88 -7.02 19.28 2.77
N ARG A 89 -6.96 19.65 4.06
CA ARG A 89 -7.97 20.48 4.72
C ARG A 89 -8.26 21.79 4.00
N ASP A 90 -7.22 22.45 3.49
CA ASP A 90 -7.33 23.79 2.88
C ASP A 90 -7.65 23.73 1.38
N TYR A 91 -7.94 22.54 0.80
CA TYR A 91 -8.15 22.38 -0.63
C TYR A 91 -9.26 23.30 -1.19
N ALA A 92 -10.37 23.46 -0.47
CA ALA A 92 -11.49 24.27 -0.93
C ALA A 92 -11.14 25.77 -1.08
N GLY A 93 -10.24 26.29 -0.24
CA GLY A 93 -9.82 27.70 -0.27
C GLY A 93 -8.53 27.94 -1.04
N MET A 94 -7.64 26.95 -1.10
CA MET A 94 -6.29 27.06 -1.66
C MET A 94 -5.89 25.82 -2.49
N PRO A 95 -6.65 25.48 -3.55
CA PRO A 95 -6.50 24.20 -4.25
C PRO A 95 -5.10 24.00 -4.84
N GLU A 96 -4.53 25.02 -5.49
CA GLU A 96 -3.19 24.93 -6.10
C GLU A 96 -2.07 24.69 -5.07
N VAL A 97 -2.15 25.40 -3.94
CA VAL A 97 -1.16 25.26 -2.85
C VAL A 97 -1.27 23.88 -2.21
N THR A 98 -2.49 23.42 -1.95
CA THR A 98 -2.75 22.11 -1.35
C THR A 98 -2.31 20.97 -2.27
N VAL A 99 -2.61 21.05 -3.57
CA VAL A 99 -2.14 20.09 -4.59
C VAL A 99 -0.61 20.04 -4.64
N ARG A 100 0.06 21.21 -4.64
CA ARG A 100 1.52 21.26 -4.61
C ARG A 100 2.10 20.63 -3.34
N ARG A 101 1.50 20.89 -2.17
CA ARG A 101 1.90 20.26 -0.91
C ARG A 101 1.73 18.74 -0.95
N CYS A 102 0.65 18.22 -1.54
CA CYS A 102 0.45 16.79 -1.71
C CYS A 102 1.52 16.16 -2.60
N ARG A 103 1.91 16.83 -3.69
CA ARG A 103 3.03 16.41 -4.54
C ARG A 103 4.36 16.39 -3.79
N ASP A 104 4.64 17.45 -3.04
CA ASP A 104 5.86 17.54 -2.23
C ASP A 104 5.89 16.46 -1.14
N ALA A 105 4.75 16.14 -0.52
CA ALA A 105 4.63 15.05 0.44
C ALA A 105 4.92 13.67 -0.19
N GLY A 106 4.34 13.37 -1.36
CA GLY A 106 4.62 12.14 -2.09
C GLY A 106 6.10 12.01 -2.47
N TRP A 107 6.70 13.11 -2.93
CA TRP A 107 8.13 13.14 -3.26
C TRP A 107 9.02 12.91 -2.04
N LEU A 108 8.75 13.61 -0.92
CA LEU A 108 9.53 13.45 0.30
C LEU A 108 9.43 12.02 0.84
N LEU A 109 8.22 11.45 0.86
CA LEU A 109 7.99 10.08 1.30
C LEU A 109 8.78 9.09 0.46
N GLY A 110 8.70 9.21 -0.87
CA GLY A 110 9.44 8.36 -1.78
C GLY A 110 10.96 8.44 -1.56
N MET A 111 11.50 9.64 -1.37
CA MET A 111 12.93 9.86 -1.11
C MET A 111 13.39 9.26 0.22
N GLU A 112 12.64 9.49 1.30
CA GLU A 112 12.99 8.98 2.64
C GLU A 112 12.90 7.46 2.74
N MET A 113 11.81 6.87 2.21
CA MET A 113 11.65 5.42 2.20
C MET A 113 12.70 4.76 1.31
N ALA A 114 13.03 5.37 0.17
CA ALA A 114 14.10 4.88 -0.68
C ALA A 114 15.47 4.91 0.00
N ALA A 115 15.76 5.96 0.78
CA ALA A 115 16.97 6.09 1.57
C ALA A 115 17.09 5.05 2.70
N CYS A 116 15.94 4.68 3.28
CA CYS A 116 15.83 3.56 4.22
C CYS A 116 15.95 2.19 3.53
N GLY A 117 16.06 2.15 2.20
CA GLY A 117 16.20 0.91 1.45
C GLY A 117 14.87 0.26 1.04
N LEU A 118 13.72 0.91 1.20
CA LEU A 118 12.42 0.35 0.83
C LEU A 118 12.08 0.58 -0.65
N ASP A 119 11.43 -0.37 -1.30
CA ASP A 119 11.02 -0.31 -2.71
C ASP A 119 9.71 0.45 -2.90
N LEU A 120 8.77 0.28 -1.98
CA LEU A 120 7.47 0.94 -2.02
C LEU A 120 6.91 1.24 -0.63
N SER A 121 6.00 2.20 -0.58
CA SER A 121 5.01 2.34 0.49
C SER A 121 3.64 2.03 -0.10
N PHE A 122 2.75 1.39 0.68
CA PHE A 122 1.37 1.19 0.28
C PHE A 122 0.58 2.50 0.40
N ALA A 123 0.80 3.41 -0.54
CA ALA A 123 0.20 4.74 -0.63
C ALA A 123 0.04 5.17 -2.10
N PRO A 124 -0.95 6.03 -2.42
CA PRO A 124 -1.86 6.72 -1.50
C PRO A 124 -3.15 5.96 -1.18
N VAL A 125 -3.81 6.38 -0.10
CA VAL A 125 -5.22 6.08 0.15
C VAL A 125 -6.09 6.88 -0.83
N LEU A 126 -6.97 6.19 -1.54
CA LEU A 126 -7.91 6.71 -2.53
C LEU A 126 -9.37 6.66 -2.06
N ASP A 127 -9.61 6.13 -0.86
CA ASP A 127 -10.93 6.08 -0.26
C ASP A 127 -11.50 7.49 -0.06
N VAL A 128 -12.78 7.67 -0.36
CA VAL A 128 -13.52 8.90 -0.11
C VAL A 128 -14.37 8.71 1.13
N ASP A 129 -13.96 9.29 2.26
CA ASP A 129 -14.66 9.12 3.54
C ASP A 129 -15.41 10.40 3.91
N VAL A 130 -16.72 10.25 4.10
CA VAL A 130 -17.65 11.31 4.52
C VAL A 130 -17.86 11.34 6.05
N GLY A 131 -17.02 10.62 6.80
CA GLY A 131 -17.08 10.47 8.27
C GLY A 131 -17.80 9.19 8.72
N THR A 132 -17.95 8.22 7.82
CA THR A 132 -18.62 6.95 8.12
C THR A 132 -17.63 5.90 8.61
N SER A 133 -16.44 5.85 8.00
CA SER A 133 -15.49 4.77 8.25
C SER A 133 -14.63 5.00 9.48
N THR A 134 -14.59 4.01 10.37
CA THR A 134 -13.66 3.99 11.52
C THR A 134 -12.22 3.65 11.08
N VAL A 135 -12.08 2.96 9.93
CA VAL A 135 -10.80 2.48 9.39
C VAL A 135 -10.13 3.46 8.45
N ILE A 136 -10.88 4.34 7.78
CA ILE A 136 -10.32 5.37 6.90
C ILE A 136 -10.13 6.67 7.69
N GLY A 137 -11.21 7.39 8.01
CA GLY A 137 -11.17 8.66 8.73
C GLY A 137 -10.19 9.63 8.08
N ASN A 138 -9.28 10.19 8.89
CA ASN A 138 -8.29 11.18 8.44
C ASN A 138 -7.19 10.63 7.50
N ARG A 139 -7.22 9.34 7.15
CA ARG A 139 -6.39 8.76 6.08
C ARG A 139 -6.88 9.17 4.69
N SER A 140 -8.17 9.48 4.54
CA SER A 140 -8.70 10.06 3.30
C SER A 140 -8.25 11.51 3.18
N PHE A 141 -7.99 11.96 1.94
CA PHE A 141 -7.63 13.35 1.67
C PHE A 141 -8.82 14.31 1.82
N SER A 142 -10.05 13.84 1.55
CA SER A 142 -11.27 14.65 1.54
C SER A 142 -12.52 13.78 1.47
N ALA A 143 -13.67 14.36 1.83
CA ALA A 143 -14.99 13.78 1.60
C ALA A 143 -15.50 14.00 0.16
N ASP A 144 -14.84 14.83 -0.65
CA ASP A 144 -15.18 15.06 -2.06
C ASP A 144 -14.32 14.18 -2.98
N PRO A 145 -14.93 13.29 -3.81
CA PRO A 145 -14.19 12.44 -4.74
C PRO A 145 -13.30 13.19 -5.73
N GLN A 146 -13.67 14.40 -6.17
CA GLN A 146 -12.85 15.20 -7.09
C GLN A 146 -11.62 15.77 -6.38
N ALA A 147 -11.82 16.29 -5.17
CA ALA A 147 -10.72 16.75 -4.31
C ALA A 147 -9.73 15.61 -3.99
N VAL A 148 -10.22 14.41 -3.64
CA VAL A 148 -9.39 13.21 -3.45
C VAL A 148 -8.60 12.90 -4.72
N THR A 149 -9.26 12.89 -5.88
CA THR A 149 -8.61 12.63 -7.17
C THR A 149 -7.47 13.61 -7.46
N ALA A 150 -7.70 14.90 -7.24
CA ALA A 150 -6.70 15.93 -7.50
C ALA A 150 -5.49 15.81 -6.56
N MET A 151 -5.74 15.67 -5.25
CA MET A 151 -4.70 15.61 -4.23
C MET A 151 -3.90 14.30 -4.27
N ALA A 152 -4.60 13.16 -4.36
CA ALA A 152 -3.94 11.87 -4.47
C ALA A 152 -3.19 11.74 -5.81
N GLY A 153 -3.74 12.27 -6.91
CA GLY A 153 -3.04 12.37 -8.18
C GLY A 153 -1.71 13.12 -8.05
N ALA A 154 -1.71 14.26 -7.37
CA ALA A 154 -0.48 15.02 -7.13
C ALA A 154 0.51 14.25 -6.24
N PHE A 155 0.02 13.56 -5.23
CA PHE A 155 0.85 12.68 -4.38
C PHE A 155 1.52 11.57 -5.19
N ILE A 156 0.78 10.93 -6.12
CA ILE A 156 1.29 9.94 -7.07
C ILE A 156 2.42 10.54 -7.91
N ASP A 157 2.23 11.75 -8.46
CA ASP A 157 3.30 12.43 -9.22
C ASP A 157 4.55 12.65 -8.38
N GLY A 158 4.39 12.93 -7.09
CA GLY A 158 5.49 13.08 -6.14
C GLY A 158 6.26 11.77 -5.96
N LEU A 159 5.55 10.66 -5.71
CA LEU A 159 6.16 9.33 -5.59
C LEU A 159 6.96 8.97 -6.85
N HIS A 160 6.33 9.13 -8.03
CA HIS A 160 6.97 8.87 -9.32
C HIS A 160 8.17 9.76 -9.58
N GLU A 161 8.09 11.04 -9.20
CA GLU A 161 9.22 11.97 -9.28
C GLU A 161 10.40 11.47 -8.44
N ALA A 162 10.14 11.01 -7.22
CA ALA A 162 11.15 10.37 -6.36
C ALA A 162 11.64 9.03 -6.94
N GLY A 163 10.90 8.39 -7.84
CA GLY A 163 11.23 7.07 -8.41
C GLY A 163 10.60 5.90 -7.66
N MET A 164 9.69 6.17 -6.73
CA MET A 164 8.89 5.17 -6.02
C MET A 164 7.56 4.96 -6.74
N VAL A 165 7.09 3.71 -6.74
CA VAL A 165 5.80 3.34 -7.31
C VAL A 165 4.63 3.81 -6.44
N ALA A 166 3.45 3.96 -7.04
CA ALA A 166 2.22 4.29 -6.33
C ALA A 166 1.27 3.10 -6.24
N VAL A 167 0.78 2.80 -5.03
CA VAL A 167 -0.18 1.72 -4.76
C VAL A 167 -1.46 2.29 -4.18
N GLY A 168 -2.50 2.37 -5.00
CA GLY A 168 -3.80 2.92 -4.61
C GLY A 168 -4.61 1.93 -3.79
N LYS A 169 -5.19 2.37 -2.67
CA LYS A 169 -6.02 1.53 -1.79
C LYS A 169 -7.20 2.28 -1.14
N HIS A 170 -8.32 1.64 -0.81
CA HIS A 170 -8.61 0.20 -0.93
C HIS A 170 -9.72 0.01 -1.98
N PHE A 171 -9.39 -0.54 -3.16
CA PHE A 171 -10.32 -0.64 -4.28
C PHE A 171 -11.52 -1.57 -3.98
N PRO A 172 -12.77 -1.24 -4.34
CA PRO A 172 -13.26 -0.05 -5.05
C PRO A 172 -13.59 1.17 -4.16
N GLY A 173 -13.34 1.08 -2.86
CA GLY A 173 -13.43 2.18 -1.89
C GLY A 173 -14.04 1.73 -0.56
N HIS A 174 -13.33 1.98 0.54
CA HIS A 174 -13.73 1.57 1.90
C HIS A 174 -14.43 2.70 2.69
N GLY A 175 -14.41 3.94 2.18
CA GLY A 175 -14.90 5.12 2.92
C GLY A 175 -16.40 5.08 3.26
N GLY A 176 -17.21 4.33 2.50
CA GLY A 176 -18.65 4.19 2.74
C GLY A 176 -19.04 3.18 3.82
N VAL A 177 -18.10 2.47 4.45
CA VAL A 177 -18.40 1.40 5.42
C VAL A 177 -17.81 1.70 6.80
N ALA A 178 -18.66 1.59 7.82
CA ALA A 178 -18.32 1.86 9.22
C ALA A 178 -17.56 0.72 9.90
N ALA A 179 -17.93 -0.52 9.58
CA ALA A 179 -17.38 -1.73 10.18
C ALA A 179 -15.89 -1.91 9.84
N ASP A 180 -15.16 -2.46 10.81
CA ASP A 180 -13.72 -2.68 10.70
C ASP A 180 -13.42 -4.09 10.18
N SER A 181 -12.77 -4.17 9.01
CA SER A 181 -12.37 -5.43 8.37
C SER A 181 -11.41 -6.28 9.20
N HIS A 182 -10.79 -5.71 10.24
CA HIS A 182 -9.96 -6.45 11.20
C HIS A 182 -10.79 -7.32 12.17
N HIS A 183 -12.09 -7.05 12.33
CA HIS A 183 -12.94 -7.72 13.32
C HIS A 183 -14.13 -8.46 12.71
N GLU A 184 -14.73 -7.91 11.65
CA GLU A 184 -15.86 -8.51 10.95
C GLU A 184 -15.77 -8.22 9.45
N LEU A 185 -16.51 -8.97 8.62
CA LEU A 185 -16.52 -8.72 7.19
C LEU A 185 -17.49 -7.57 6.88
N PRO A 186 -17.02 -6.36 6.50
CA PRO A 186 -17.87 -5.23 6.23
C PRO A 186 -18.65 -5.44 4.94
N VAL A 187 -19.91 -4.98 4.91
CA VAL A 187 -20.80 -5.06 3.75
C VAL A 187 -21.26 -3.67 3.34
N ASP A 188 -21.06 -3.32 2.07
CA ASP A 188 -21.60 -2.13 1.43
C ASP A 188 -22.77 -2.52 0.50
N PRO A 189 -24.02 -2.15 0.83
CA PRO A 189 -25.19 -2.52 0.02
C PRO A 189 -25.45 -1.58 -1.15
N ARG A 190 -24.65 -0.51 -1.34
CA ARG A 190 -24.91 0.49 -2.38
C ARG A 190 -24.79 -0.12 -3.77
N PRO A 191 -25.66 0.26 -4.73
CA PRO A 191 -25.56 -0.21 -6.10
C PRO A 191 -24.30 0.32 -6.79
N LEU A 192 -23.81 -0.41 -7.80
CA LEU A 192 -22.58 -0.05 -8.52
C LEU A 192 -22.58 1.38 -9.07
N ASP A 193 -23.70 1.90 -9.53
CA ASP A 193 -23.77 3.25 -10.07
C ASP A 193 -23.56 4.34 -8.99
N ALA A 194 -23.97 4.07 -7.75
CA ALA A 194 -23.65 4.95 -6.62
C ALA A 194 -22.15 4.92 -6.31
N LEU A 195 -21.53 3.73 -6.33
CA LEU A 195 -20.07 3.60 -6.16
C LEU A 195 -19.31 4.31 -7.28
N ARG A 196 -19.74 4.16 -8.55
CA ARG A 196 -19.17 4.83 -9.74
C ARG A 196 -19.23 6.36 -9.64
N ALA A 197 -20.31 6.89 -9.08
CA ALA A 197 -20.50 8.32 -8.91
C ALA A 197 -19.67 8.91 -7.75
N HIS A 198 -19.15 8.07 -6.84
CA HIS A 198 -18.50 8.50 -5.61
C HIS A 198 -17.15 7.79 -5.37
N ASP A 199 -17.15 6.63 -4.72
CA ASP A 199 -15.95 5.93 -4.23
C ASP A 199 -15.01 5.45 -5.35
N LEU A 200 -15.56 5.07 -6.51
CA LEU A 200 -14.78 4.63 -7.67
C LEU A 200 -14.20 5.79 -8.48
N VAL A 201 -14.59 7.04 -8.22
CA VAL A 201 -14.12 8.20 -9.01
C VAL A 201 -12.58 8.31 -8.97
N PRO A 202 -11.91 8.29 -7.80
CA PRO A 202 -10.45 8.36 -7.76
C PRO A 202 -9.78 7.20 -8.48
N PHE A 203 -10.26 5.96 -8.28
CA PHE A 203 -9.71 4.78 -8.96
C PHE A 203 -9.87 4.87 -10.48
N THR A 204 -11.04 5.29 -10.97
CA THR A 204 -11.31 5.45 -12.41
C THR A 204 -10.39 6.50 -13.03
N ARG A 205 -10.19 7.63 -12.35
CA ARG A 205 -9.39 8.75 -12.86
C ARG A 205 -7.88 8.49 -12.77
N LEU A 206 -7.46 7.68 -11.80
CA LEU A 206 -6.04 7.45 -11.50
C LEU A 206 -5.53 6.08 -11.93
N ALA A 207 -6.36 5.17 -12.43
CA ALA A 207 -5.96 3.81 -12.84
C ALA A 207 -4.76 3.80 -13.82
N GLY A 208 -4.69 4.76 -14.75
CA GLY A 208 -3.58 4.88 -15.70
C GLY A 208 -2.25 5.38 -15.09
N ARG A 209 -2.28 5.83 -13.84
CA ARG A 209 -1.14 6.41 -13.10
C ARG A 209 -0.70 5.54 -11.92
N LEU A 210 -1.44 4.49 -11.60
CA LEU A 210 -1.12 3.58 -10.51
C LEU A 210 -0.24 2.43 -11.01
N ASP A 211 0.77 2.08 -10.24
CA ASP A 211 1.62 0.92 -10.50
C ASP A 211 1.11 -0.33 -9.77
N GLY A 212 0.41 -0.11 -8.66
CA GLY A 212 -0.25 -1.12 -7.86
C GLY A 212 -1.65 -0.69 -7.40
N VAL A 213 -2.52 -1.66 -7.12
CA VAL A 213 -3.78 -1.47 -6.42
C VAL A 213 -3.93 -2.56 -5.36
N MET A 214 -4.43 -2.18 -4.19
CA MET A 214 -4.86 -3.10 -3.15
C MET A 214 -6.39 -3.00 -3.00
N PRO A 215 -7.14 -4.10 -3.15
CA PRO A 215 -8.58 -4.12 -2.97
C PRO A 215 -8.95 -4.09 -1.48
N ALA A 216 -10.18 -3.68 -1.17
CA ALA A 216 -10.72 -3.73 0.18
C ALA A 216 -11.23 -5.14 0.53
N HIS A 217 -11.02 -5.57 1.77
CA HIS A 217 -11.78 -6.69 2.36
C HIS A 217 -13.20 -6.26 2.73
N VAL A 218 -13.99 -5.88 1.73
CA VAL A 218 -15.40 -5.44 1.84
C VAL A 218 -16.24 -6.15 0.81
N VAL A 219 -17.42 -6.64 1.21
CA VAL A 219 -18.42 -7.20 0.29
C VAL A 219 -19.33 -6.08 -0.21
N TYR A 220 -19.43 -5.93 -1.53
CA TYR A 220 -20.34 -4.96 -2.15
C TYR A 220 -21.55 -5.71 -2.69
N SER A 221 -22.51 -6.00 -1.80
CA SER A 221 -23.50 -7.07 -1.99
C SER A 221 -24.47 -6.85 -3.16
N ALA A 222 -24.62 -5.61 -3.63
CA ALA A 222 -25.39 -5.28 -4.82
C ALA A 222 -24.67 -5.61 -6.15
N PHE A 223 -23.37 -5.95 -6.12
CA PHE A 223 -22.57 -6.25 -7.31
C PHE A 223 -21.91 -7.63 -7.27
N ASP A 224 -21.32 -8.03 -6.14
CA ASP A 224 -20.75 -9.37 -5.94
C ASP A 224 -20.85 -9.76 -4.45
N ALA A 225 -21.13 -11.03 -4.17
CA ALA A 225 -21.24 -11.55 -2.82
C ALA A 225 -19.87 -11.80 -2.15
N ARG A 226 -18.78 -11.77 -2.93
CA ARG A 226 -17.41 -11.94 -2.43
C ARG A 226 -16.78 -10.59 -2.08
N PRO A 227 -15.83 -10.56 -1.13
CA PRO A 227 -15.01 -9.38 -0.91
C PRO A 227 -14.25 -9.00 -2.18
N ALA A 228 -13.96 -7.71 -2.39
CA ALA A 228 -13.40 -7.24 -3.66
C ALA A 228 -12.09 -7.96 -4.05
N GLY A 229 -11.22 -8.29 -3.09
CA GLY A 229 -9.96 -9.02 -3.33
C GLY A 229 -10.11 -10.49 -3.73
N PHE A 230 -11.30 -11.08 -3.55
CA PHE A 230 -11.63 -12.45 -3.93
C PHE A 230 -12.65 -12.51 -5.07
N SER A 231 -13.02 -11.36 -5.66
CA SER A 231 -14.02 -11.28 -6.73
C SER A 231 -13.36 -11.08 -8.10
N PRO A 232 -13.39 -12.10 -8.98
CA PRO A 232 -13.08 -11.94 -10.41
C PRO A 232 -13.91 -10.85 -11.09
N THR A 233 -15.11 -10.55 -10.59
CA THR A 233 -15.96 -9.48 -11.13
C THR A 233 -15.39 -8.11 -10.82
N TRP A 234 -14.99 -7.85 -9.57
CA TRP A 234 -14.34 -6.60 -9.16
C TRP A 234 -12.97 -6.42 -9.80
N LEU A 235 -12.11 -7.45 -9.73
CA LEU A 235 -10.77 -7.37 -10.31
C LEU A 235 -10.84 -7.37 -11.85
N GLY A 236 -11.84 -8.03 -12.43
CA GLY A 236 -12.18 -7.94 -13.86
C GLY A 236 -12.60 -6.53 -14.27
N LEU A 237 -13.47 -5.87 -13.49
CA LEU A 237 -13.85 -4.47 -13.70
C LEU A 237 -12.62 -3.55 -13.66
N LEU A 238 -11.74 -3.73 -12.67
CA LEU A 238 -10.48 -2.98 -12.56
C LEU A 238 -9.59 -3.16 -13.80
N ARG A 239 -9.37 -4.41 -14.23
CA ARG A 239 -8.53 -4.75 -15.39
C ARG A 239 -9.13 -4.28 -16.71
N GLN A 240 -10.40 -4.58 -16.94
CA GLN A 240 -11.05 -4.45 -18.25
C GLN A 240 -11.76 -3.12 -18.42
N SER A 241 -12.56 -2.70 -17.44
CA SER A 241 -13.36 -1.46 -17.53
C SER A 241 -12.52 -0.23 -17.21
N LEU A 242 -11.69 -0.28 -16.16
CA LEU A 242 -10.80 0.83 -15.79
C LEU A 242 -9.43 0.79 -16.50
N GLY A 243 -9.13 -0.29 -17.23
CA GLY A 243 -7.90 -0.44 -18.00
C GLY A 243 -6.63 -0.53 -17.16
N PHE A 244 -6.72 -0.94 -15.88
CA PHE A 244 -5.58 -1.00 -14.97
C PHE A 244 -4.57 -2.08 -15.37
N LYS A 245 -3.31 -1.68 -15.57
CA LYS A 245 -2.21 -2.55 -16.04
C LYS A 245 -1.16 -2.87 -14.97
N GLY A 246 -1.28 -2.30 -13.77
CA GLY A 246 -0.32 -2.50 -12.68
C GLY A 246 -0.47 -3.83 -11.94
N VAL A 247 0.16 -3.94 -10.78
CA VAL A 247 0.06 -5.08 -9.85
C VAL A 247 -1.23 -5.00 -9.05
N ILE A 248 -1.95 -6.12 -8.90
CA ILE A 248 -3.00 -6.23 -7.89
C ILE A 248 -2.40 -6.99 -6.70
N PHE A 249 -2.33 -6.33 -5.55
CA PHE A 249 -2.05 -6.99 -4.29
C PHE A 249 -3.34 -7.59 -3.74
N SER A 250 -3.28 -8.68 -2.98
CA SER A 250 -4.36 -8.95 -2.02
C SER A 250 -4.25 -7.95 -0.86
N ASP A 251 -5.36 -7.75 -0.15
CA ASP A 251 -5.25 -7.29 1.23
C ASP A 251 -4.79 -8.47 2.12
N ASP A 252 -4.52 -8.25 3.41
CA ASP A 252 -3.91 -9.26 4.28
C ASP A 252 -4.81 -10.49 4.43
N LEU A 253 -4.29 -11.65 4.00
CA LEU A 253 -5.01 -12.93 4.01
C LEU A 253 -5.16 -13.50 5.42
N SER A 254 -4.43 -12.98 6.42
CA SER A 254 -4.57 -13.36 7.82
C SER A 254 -5.74 -12.65 8.53
N MET A 255 -6.32 -11.60 7.92
CA MET A 255 -7.37 -10.81 8.56
C MET A 255 -8.69 -11.56 8.71
N ALA A 256 -9.49 -11.16 9.72
CA ALA A 256 -10.82 -11.69 9.96
C ALA A 256 -11.75 -11.52 8.75
N GLY A 257 -11.66 -10.39 8.03
CA GLY A 257 -12.41 -10.16 6.79
C GLY A 257 -12.15 -11.22 5.70
N ALA A 258 -10.98 -11.88 5.71
CA ALA A 258 -10.66 -12.95 4.77
C ALA A 258 -11.18 -14.33 5.22
N ALA A 259 -11.68 -14.47 6.46
CA ALA A 259 -12.05 -15.76 7.05
C ALA A 259 -13.17 -16.50 6.31
N SER A 260 -14.04 -15.75 5.61
CA SER A 260 -15.10 -16.31 4.78
C SER A 260 -14.58 -17.15 3.59
N ALA A 261 -13.32 -16.97 3.19
CA ALA A 261 -12.71 -17.66 2.07
C ALA A 261 -11.89 -18.91 2.46
N GLY A 262 -12.06 -19.42 3.68
CA GLY A 262 -11.48 -20.71 4.11
C GLY A 262 -10.17 -20.61 4.88
N SER A 263 -9.35 -21.65 4.80
CA SER A 263 -7.97 -21.71 5.32
C SER A 263 -7.04 -20.72 4.60
N PRO A 264 -5.88 -20.34 5.19
CA PRO A 264 -4.89 -19.49 4.53
C PRO A 264 -4.50 -19.96 3.12
N GLY A 265 -4.29 -21.27 2.92
CA GLY A 265 -4.01 -21.85 1.60
C GLY A 265 -5.16 -21.64 0.60
N GLU A 266 -6.40 -21.91 1.00
CA GLU A 266 -7.59 -21.69 0.15
C GLU A 266 -7.79 -20.21 -0.20
N ARG A 267 -7.53 -19.30 0.76
CA ARG A 267 -7.56 -17.85 0.52
C ARG A 267 -6.53 -17.43 -0.53
N ALA A 268 -5.33 -17.98 -0.48
CA ALA A 268 -4.28 -17.72 -1.45
C ALA A 268 -4.72 -18.13 -2.86
N GLU A 269 -5.27 -19.35 -3.00
CA GLU A 269 -5.80 -19.83 -4.27
C GLU A 269 -6.95 -18.96 -4.79
N ALA A 270 -7.89 -18.57 -3.92
CA ALA A 270 -9.03 -17.72 -4.27
C ALA A 270 -8.58 -16.33 -4.75
N ALA A 271 -7.64 -15.69 -4.05
CA ALA A 271 -7.12 -14.38 -4.44
C ALA A 271 -6.36 -14.44 -5.78
N LEU A 272 -5.51 -15.45 -5.98
CA LEU A 272 -4.83 -15.67 -7.25
C LEU A 272 -5.82 -15.92 -8.40
N ALA A 273 -6.84 -16.76 -8.17
CA ALA A 273 -7.87 -17.05 -9.15
C ALA A 273 -8.73 -15.82 -9.48
N ALA A 274 -8.94 -14.92 -8.52
CA ALA A 274 -9.64 -13.66 -8.74
C ALA A 274 -8.81 -12.67 -9.60
N GLY A 275 -7.48 -12.76 -9.56
CA GLY A 275 -6.58 -11.96 -10.39
C GLY A 275 -5.53 -11.15 -9.62
N CYS A 276 -5.31 -11.45 -8.33
CA CYS A 276 -4.18 -10.90 -7.57
C CYS A 276 -2.85 -11.43 -8.12
N ASP A 277 -1.84 -10.56 -8.18
CA ASP A 277 -0.48 -10.88 -8.60
C ASP A 277 0.45 -11.14 -7.41
N MET A 278 0.18 -10.55 -6.24
CA MET A 278 0.93 -10.73 -5.01
C MET A 278 0.02 -10.81 -3.79
N LEU A 279 0.26 -11.79 -2.94
CA LEU A 279 -0.53 -12.14 -1.77
C LEU A 279 0.15 -11.63 -0.51
N LEU A 280 -0.55 -10.86 0.30
CA LEU A 280 -0.07 -10.40 1.60
C LEU A 280 -0.54 -11.38 2.69
N VAL A 281 0.40 -11.83 3.50
CA VAL A 281 0.11 -12.64 4.69
C VAL A 281 0.94 -12.12 5.85
N CYS A 282 0.27 -11.42 6.75
CA CYS A 282 0.92 -10.67 7.83
C CYS A 282 0.53 -11.23 9.19
N ASN A 283 1.37 -11.00 10.19
CA ASN A 283 1.13 -11.22 11.63
C ASN A 283 0.82 -12.66 12.05
N ASP A 284 0.91 -13.63 11.13
CA ASP A 284 0.67 -15.05 11.38
C ASP A 284 1.67 -15.88 10.55
N ARG A 285 2.71 -16.38 11.21
CA ARG A 285 3.75 -17.19 10.56
C ARG A 285 3.23 -18.57 10.15
N GLY A 286 2.25 -19.13 10.85
CA GLY A 286 1.62 -20.40 10.48
C GLY A 286 0.86 -20.25 9.17
N ALA A 287 -0.02 -19.24 9.09
CA ALA A 287 -0.73 -18.90 7.86
C ALA A 287 0.23 -18.58 6.71
N ALA A 288 1.34 -17.87 6.97
CA ALA A 288 2.34 -17.58 5.95
C ALA A 288 2.98 -18.85 5.37
N LEU A 289 3.27 -19.85 6.20
CA LEU A 289 3.80 -21.13 5.75
C LEU A 289 2.77 -21.90 4.90
N GLU A 290 1.51 -21.94 5.32
CA GLU A 290 0.42 -22.57 4.54
C GLU A 290 0.23 -21.89 3.17
N VAL A 291 0.26 -20.55 3.12
CA VAL A 291 0.16 -19.78 1.88
C VAL A 291 1.36 -20.06 0.96
N LEU A 292 2.57 -20.13 1.51
CA LEU A 292 3.77 -20.46 0.73
C LEU A 292 3.70 -21.88 0.16
N ASP A 293 3.17 -22.84 0.91
CA ASP A 293 3.00 -24.22 0.47
C ASP A 293 1.93 -24.33 -0.63
N ALA A 294 0.80 -23.61 -0.50
CA ALA A 294 -0.21 -23.51 -1.56
C ALA A 294 0.31 -22.82 -2.84
N CYS A 295 1.35 -21.98 -2.71
CA CYS A 295 2.01 -21.31 -3.83
C CYS A 295 3.19 -22.09 -4.41
N GLN A 296 3.50 -23.30 -3.91
CA GLN A 296 4.67 -24.06 -4.33
C GLN A 296 4.69 -24.30 -5.84
N GLY A 297 5.82 -24.00 -6.48
CA GLY A 297 5.99 -24.15 -7.93
C GLY A 297 5.32 -23.06 -8.78
N ARG A 298 4.64 -22.07 -8.17
CA ARG A 298 4.10 -20.92 -8.88
C ARG A 298 5.15 -19.81 -9.00
N ALA A 299 5.42 -19.38 -10.22
CA ALA A 299 6.17 -18.14 -10.43
C ALA A 299 5.25 -16.93 -10.19
N GLY A 300 5.77 -15.88 -9.55
CA GLY A 300 5.04 -14.62 -9.43
C GLY A 300 4.91 -13.91 -10.77
N ALA A 301 3.97 -12.98 -10.85
CA ALA A 301 3.69 -12.25 -12.08
C ALA A 301 4.91 -11.42 -12.52
N GLN A 302 5.22 -11.41 -13.82
CA GLN A 302 6.36 -10.65 -14.37
C GLN A 302 6.31 -9.15 -14.03
N ARG A 303 5.10 -8.60 -13.87
CA ARG A 303 4.90 -7.18 -13.51
C ARG A 303 5.42 -6.82 -12.12
N LEU A 304 5.62 -7.79 -11.22
CA LEU A 304 6.15 -7.54 -9.87
C LEU A 304 7.53 -6.90 -9.89
N SER A 305 8.37 -7.22 -10.87
CA SER A 305 9.71 -6.62 -10.97
C SER A 305 9.67 -5.12 -11.26
N ARG A 306 8.53 -4.58 -11.73
CA ARG A 306 8.33 -3.15 -11.99
C ARG A 306 8.08 -2.34 -10.71
N LEU A 307 7.85 -3.01 -9.59
CA LEU A 307 7.63 -2.37 -8.29
C LEU A 307 8.91 -2.00 -7.54
N ARG A 308 10.08 -2.46 -8.03
CA ARG A 308 11.35 -2.06 -7.47
C ARG A 308 11.56 -0.56 -7.66
N TYR A 309 12.19 0.07 -6.68
CA TYR A 309 12.50 1.50 -6.77
C TYR A 309 13.35 1.78 -8.02
N GLY A 310 12.92 2.74 -8.83
CA GLY A 310 13.38 2.91 -10.22
C GLY A 310 14.68 3.69 -10.39
N ARG A 311 15.33 4.12 -9.30
CA ARG A 311 16.53 4.99 -9.31
C ARG A 311 17.63 4.46 -8.40
N ALA A 312 18.81 5.07 -8.47
CA ALA A 312 19.81 4.90 -7.43
C ALA A 312 19.25 5.38 -6.09
N ARG A 313 19.38 4.55 -5.05
CA ARG A 313 18.86 4.87 -3.72
C ARG A 313 19.68 6.00 -3.10
N PRO A 314 19.06 7.08 -2.62
CA PRO A 314 19.79 8.11 -1.89
C PRO A 314 20.31 7.55 -0.55
N ASP A 315 21.31 8.20 0.02
CA ASP A 315 21.71 7.91 1.40
C ASP A 315 21.02 8.88 2.35
N LEU A 316 20.68 8.40 3.56
CA LEU A 316 19.96 9.19 4.56
C LEU A 316 20.66 10.53 4.85
N SER A 317 21.99 10.52 4.98
CA SER A 317 22.80 11.72 5.24
C SER A 317 22.79 12.75 4.12
N THR A 318 22.40 12.36 2.90
CA THR A 318 22.39 13.26 1.75
C THR A 318 21.07 14.01 1.58
N LEU A 319 19.99 13.53 2.21
CA LEU A 319 18.66 14.14 2.09
C LEU A 319 18.64 15.55 2.67
N GLU A 320 19.27 15.76 3.82
CA GLU A 320 19.34 17.06 4.48
C GLU A 320 20.08 18.12 3.65
N ALA A 321 20.96 17.71 2.73
CA ALA A 321 21.64 18.62 1.81
C ALA A 321 20.70 19.18 0.73
N LEU A 322 19.59 18.50 0.42
CA LEU A 322 18.62 18.91 -0.58
C LEU A 322 17.76 20.06 -0.07
N SER A 323 17.82 21.21 -0.74
CA SER A 323 17.04 22.39 -0.33
C SER A 323 15.53 22.15 -0.36
N ARG A 324 15.04 21.35 -1.31
CA ARG A 324 13.63 20.95 -1.36
C ARG A 324 13.25 20.10 -0.16
N TRP A 325 14.06 19.10 0.19
CA TRP A 325 13.80 18.24 1.34
C TRP A 325 13.67 19.07 2.61
N ARG A 326 14.62 19.97 2.92
CA ARG A 326 14.55 20.82 4.13
C ARG A 326 13.26 21.64 4.23
N ARG A 327 12.84 22.26 3.12
CA ARG A 327 11.61 23.07 3.08
C ARG A 327 10.35 22.21 3.26
N VAL A 328 10.30 21.05 2.58
CA VAL A 328 9.14 20.16 2.63
C VAL A 328 9.05 19.48 3.99
N HIS A 329 10.16 18.96 4.52
CA HIS A 329 10.28 18.39 5.86
C HIS A 329 9.71 19.35 6.91
N ALA A 330 10.23 20.59 6.99
CA ALA A 330 9.77 21.58 7.97
C ALA A 330 8.26 21.90 7.81
N CYS A 331 7.77 21.99 6.59
CA CYS A 331 6.35 22.24 6.32
C CYS A 331 5.46 21.08 6.80
N LEU A 332 5.86 19.84 6.56
CA LEU A 332 5.06 18.66 6.91
C LEU A 332 5.10 18.36 8.40
N GLU A 333 6.26 18.49 9.05
CA GLU A 333 6.39 18.41 10.52
C GLU A 333 5.45 19.40 11.22
N SER A 334 5.44 20.66 10.75
CA SER A 334 4.55 21.69 11.30
C SER A 334 3.08 21.30 11.18
N LEU A 335 2.66 20.73 10.05
CA LEU A 335 1.28 20.29 9.85
C LEU A 335 0.92 19.03 10.66
N ALA A 336 1.91 18.21 11.00
CA ALA A 336 1.72 16.98 11.76
C ALA A 336 1.58 17.23 13.26
N ALA A 337 2.14 18.33 13.76
CA ALA A 337 2.03 18.75 15.17
C ALA A 337 0.65 19.35 15.53
N ASP A 338 -0.10 19.79 14.51
CA ASP A 338 -1.39 20.45 14.66
C ASP A 338 -2.60 19.50 14.52
#